data_AF-A0A316LM60-F1
#
_entry.id   AF-A0A316LM60-F1
#
_cell.length_a   1.000
_cell.length_b   1.000
_cell.length_c   1.000
_cell.angle_alpha   90.00
_cell.angle_beta   90.00
_cell.angle_gamma   90.00
#
_symmetry.space_group_name_H-M   'P 1'
#
loop_
_entity.id
_entity.type
_entity.pdbx_description
1 polymer ?
#
loop_
_entity_poly.entity_id
_entity_poly.type
_entity_poly.pdbx_seq_one_letter_code
_entity_poly.pdbx_strand_id
1 'polypeptide(L)'
;MNDKKINRAIKVCGAMKYLKEDIEYDSGEDVHESPYAMHELFKASCDEAALSEGVSGKAVFRQLTTRFGVDEDTLSNMMLEFLEAKPERRDTTRFTKLLYTNMSKKDTLEELKDSLDCI
;
A
#
# COMPACT_ATOMS: atom_id res chain seq x y z
N MET A 1 -15.33 5.62 -2.86
CA MET A 1 -14.39 5.22 -3.91
C MET A 1 -14.75 3.86 -4.51
N ASN A 2 -15.01 3.84 -5.82
CA ASN A 2 -15.48 2.66 -6.54
C ASN A 2 -14.35 1.85 -7.20
N ASP A 3 -13.13 2.39 -7.30
CA ASP A 3 -12.00 1.68 -7.87
C ASP A 3 -11.40 0.67 -6.87
N LYS A 4 -11.70 -0.62 -7.10
CA LYS A 4 -11.17 -1.75 -6.33
C LYS A 4 -9.64 -1.78 -6.28
N LYS A 5 -8.94 -1.34 -7.33
CA LYS A 5 -7.48 -1.30 -7.38
C LYS A 5 -6.92 -0.31 -6.36
N ILE A 6 -7.49 0.90 -6.31
CA ILE A 6 -7.06 1.95 -5.38
C ILE A 6 -7.43 1.55 -3.95
N ASN A 7 -8.66 1.07 -3.73
CA ASN A 7 -9.08 0.60 -2.41
C ASN A 7 -8.14 -0.49 -1.85
N ARG A 8 -7.70 -1.44 -2.69
CA ARG A 8 -6.73 -2.46 -2.29
C ARG A 8 -5.37 -1.89 -1.98
N ALA A 9 -4.87 -0.94 -2.78
CA ALA A 9 -3.59 -0.29 -2.50
C ALA A 9 -3.61 0.44 -1.15
N ILE A 10 -4.70 1.14 -0.83
CA ILE A 10 -4.91 1.82 0.45
C ILE A 10 -4.95 0.81 1.59
N LYS A 11 -5.69 -0.28 1.45
CA LYS A 11 -5.75 -1.34 2.46
C LYS A 11 -4.40 -2.01 2.69
N VAL A 12 -3.64 -2.30 1.63
CA VAL A 12 -2.29 -2.86 1.74
C VAL A 12 -1.37 -1.87 2.45
N CYS A 13 -1.40 -0.59 2.07
CA CYS A 13 -0.62 0.45 2.76
C CYS A 13 -1.01 0.55 4.24
N GLY A 14 -2.30 0.50 4.58
CA GLY A 14 -2.78 0.44 5.95
C GLY A 14 -2.29 -0.80 6.71
N ALA A 15 -2.32 -1.98 6.09
CA ALA A 15 -1.81 -3.20 6.70
C ALA A 15 -0.29 -3.15 6.95
N MET A 16 0.49 -2.56 6.03
CA MET A 16 1.94 -2.38 6.20
C MET A 16 2.26 -1.58 7.47
N LYS A 17 1.43 -0.58 7.81
CA LYS A 17 1.59 0.21 9.05
C LYS A 17 1.58 -0.65 10.31
N TYR A 18 0.71 -1.66 10.36
CA TYR A 18 0.53 -2.52 11.54
C TYR A 18 1.50 -3.70 11.55
N LEU A 19 1.88 -4.20 10.37
CA LEU A 19 2.70 -5.41 10.25
C LEU A 19 4.20 -5.13 10.22
N LYS A 20 4.63 -3.89 9.96
CA LYS A 20 6.06 -3.54 9.82
C LYS A 20 6.88 -4.00 11.03
N GLU A 21 6.48 -3.60 12.23
CA GLU A 21 7.23 -3.91 13.46
C GLU A 21 7.31 -5.41 13.72
N ASP A 22 6.22 -6.15 13.48
CA ASP A 22 6.18 -7.61 13.65
C ASP A 22 7.14 -8.31 12.67
N ILE A 23 7.16 -7.88 11.41
CA ILE A 23 8.05 -8.44 10.38
C ILE A 23 9.52 -8.13 10.69
N GLU A 24 9.84 -6.91 11.11
CA GLU A 24 11.22 -6.54 11.51
C GLU A 24 11.68 -7.33 12.74
N TYR A 25 10.77 -7.54 13.70
CA TYR A 25 11.05 -8.34 14.88
C TYR A 25 11.32 -9.81 14.53
N ASP A 26 10.47 -10.42 13.70
CA ASP A 26 10.57 -11.84 13.35
C ASP A 26 11.77 -12.13 12.43
N SER A 27 12.07 -11.21 11.51
CA SER A 27 13.23 -11.34 10.61
C SER A 27 14.55 -10.94 11.26
N GLY A 28 14.51 -10.04 12.25
CA GLY A 28 15.70 -9.39 12.80
C GLY A 28 16.34 -8.38 11.84
N GLU A 29 15.61 -7.96 10.80
CA GLU A 29 16.10 -7.08 9.73
C GLU A 29 15.19 -5.85 9.58
N ASP A 30 15.78 -4.68 9.31
CA ASP A 30 15.02 -3.47 8.96
C ASP A 30 14.47 -3.60 7.53
N VAL A 31 13.19 -3.28 7.33
CA VAL A 31 12.56 -3.42 6.01
C VAL A 31 13.15 -2.49 4.94
N HIS A 32 13.76 -1.37 5.34
CA HIS A 32 14.47 -0.47 4.43
C HIS A 32 15.82 -1.01 4.00
N GLU A 33 16.41 -1.90 4.78
CA GLU A 33 17.74 -2.46 4.54
C GLU A 33 17.70 -3.86 3.93
N SER A 34 16.59 -4.60 4.10
CA SER A 34 16.42 -5.96 3.60
C SER A 34 15.31 -6.09 2.54
N PRO A 35 15.66 -6.43 1.29
CA PRO A 35 14.68 -6.79 0.27
C PRO A 35 13.79 -7.97 0.67
N TYR A 36 14.29 -8.89 1.50
CA TYR A 36 13.52 -10.02 1.99
C TYR A 36 12.45 -9.58 3.00
N ALA A 37 12.82 -8.77 3.99
CA ALA A 37 11.88 -8.24 4.97
C ALA A 37 10.83 -7.34 4.30
N MET A 38 11.24 -6.53 3.30
CA MET A 38 10.32 -5.73 2.48
C MET A 38 9.30 -6.61 1.72
N HIS A 39 9.78 -7.69 1.09
CA HIS A 39 8.91 -8.63 0.37
C HIS A 39 7.90 -9.30 1.31
N GLU A 40 8.36 -9.79 2.47
CA GLU A 40 7.46 -10.44 3.43
C GLU A 40 6.43 -9.45 4.00
N LEU A 41 6.83 -8.20 4.27
CA LEU A 41 5.88 -7.15 4.68
C LEU A 41 4.83 -6.89 3.60
N PHE A 42 5.24 -6.73 2.34
CA PHE A 42 4.31 -6.45 1.25
C PHE A 42 3.35 -7.63 1.00
N LYS A 43 3.89 -8.86 1.04
CA LYS A 43 3.10 -10.09 0.88
C LYS A 43 2.10 -10.29 2.02
N ALA A 44 2.52 -10.16 3.27
CA ALA A 44 1.64 -10.25 4.44
C ALA A 44 0.53 -9.18 4.39
N SER A 45 0.88 -7.96 3.98
CA SER A 45 -0.08 -6.87 3.81
C SER A 45 -1.10 -7.13 2.69
N CYS A 46 -0.68 -7.79 1.61
CA CYS A 46 -1.58 -8.26 0.56
C CYS A 46 -2.55 -9.34 1.05
N ASP A 47 -2.06 -10.28 1.87
CA ASP A 47 -2.89 -11.32 2.47
C ASP A 47 -3.94 -10.70 3.42
N GLU A 48 -3.54 -9.76 4.27
CA GLU A 48 -4.44 -9.03 5.19
C GLU A 48 -5.52 -8.26 4.42
N ALA A 49 -5.14 -7.50 3.39
CA ALA A 49 -6.10 -6.78 2.56
C ALA A 49 -7.09 -7.73 1.87
N ALA A 50 -6.63 -8.93 1.48
CA ALA A 50 -7.44 -9.91 0.78
C ALA A 50 -8.52 -10.55 1.67
N LEU A 51 -8.27 -10.72 2.97
CA LEU A 51 -9.24 -11.23 3.94
C LEU A 51 -10.52 -10.39 3.95
N SER A 52 -10.38 -9.07 3.90
CA SER A 52 -11.52 -8.13 3.89
C SER A 52 -12.40 -8.20 2.62
N GLU A 53 -11.91 -8.84 1.56
CA GLU A 53 -12.60 -8.88 0.25
C GLU A 53 -12.95 -10.29 -0.22
N GLY A 54 -12.62 -11.32 0.57
CA GLY A 54 -12.89 -12.72 0.20
C GLY A 54 -12.15 -13.16 -1.07
N VAL A 55 -10.95 -12.62 -1.31
CA VAL A 55 -10.08 -13.00 -2.43
C VAL A 55 -8.77 -13.57 -1.90
N SER A 56 -7.92 -14.12 -2.76
CA SER A 56 -6.57 -14.55 -2.35
C SER A 56 -5.59 -13.38 -2.32
N GLY A 57 -4.65 -13.37 -1.38
CA GLY A 57 -3.59 -12.35 -1.34
C GLY A 57 -2.73 -12.36 -2.60
N LYS A 58 -2.49 -13.52 -3.21
CA LYS A 58 -1.87 -13.61 -4.55
C LYS A 58 -2.61 -12.80 -5.63
N ALA A 59 -3.94 -12.74 -5.56
CA ALA A 59 -4.72 -11.93 -6.51
C ALA A 59 -4.55 -10.42 -6.25
N VAL A 60 -4.48 -10.01 -4.98
CA VAL A 60 -4.18 -8.62 -4.57
C VAL A 60 -2.77 -8.24 -4.99
N PHE A 61 -1.78 -9.05 -4.61
CA PHE A 61 -0.37 -8.88 -4.97
C PHE A 61 -0.20 -8.70 -6.49
N ARG A 62 -0.77 -9.62 -7.29
CA ARG A 62 -0.69 -9.53 -8.75
C ARG A 62 -1.38 -8.28 -9.28
N GLN A 63 -2.52 -7.89 -8.71
CA GLN A 63 -3.19 -6.68 -9.16
C GLN A 63 -2.33 -5.44 -8.90
N LEU A 64 -1.71 -5.32 -7.73
CA LEU A 64 -0.88 -4.17 -7.37
C LEU A 64 0.36 -4.07 -8.28
N THR A 65 1.12 -5.17 -8.40
CA THR A 65 2.37 -5.23 -9.19
C THR A 65 2.15 -5.11 -10.71
N THR A 66 0.94 -5.39 -11.22
CA THR A 66 0.66 -5.32 -12.68
C THR A 66 -0.13 -4.09 -13.11
N ARG A 67 -0.99 -3.54 -12.25
CA ARG A 67 -1.94 -2.48 -12.65
C ARG A 67 -1.47 -1.06 -12.37
N PHE A 68 -0.48 -0.88 -11.50
CA PHE A 68 0.09 0.45 -11.22
C PHE A 68 1.29 0.80 -12.09
N GLY A 69 1.82 -0.15 -12.87
CA GLY A 69 2.95 0.09 -13.77
C GLY A 69 4.27 0.35 -13.05
N VAL A 70 4.37 -0.03 -11.78
CA VAL A 70 5.58 0.01 -10.95
C VAL A 70 5.83 -1.38 -10.39
N ASP A 71 7.10 -1.74 -10.24
CA ASP A 71 7.50 -2.98 -9.57
C ASP A 71 7.17 -2.96 -8.07
N GLU A 72 7.28 -4.13 -7.45
CA GLU A 72 7.01 -4.36 -6.03
C GLU A 72 7.86 -3.45 -5.14
N ASP A 73 9.18 -3.47 -5.30
CA ASP A 73 10.09 -2.69 -4.46
C ASP A 73 9.77 -1.20 -4.51
N THR A 74 9.52 -0.68 -5.71
CA THR A 74 9.12 0.71 -5.92
C THR A 74 7.79 1.01 -5.23
N LEU A 75 6.80 0.15 -5.37
CA LEU A 75 5.49 0.35 -4.76
C LEU A 75 5.55 0.31 -3.23
N SER A 76 6.25 -0.68 -2.66
CA SER A 76 6.44 -0.85 -1.23
C SER A 76 7.16 0.35 -0.62
N ASN A 77 8.23 0.82 -1.27
CA ASN A 77 8.93 2.04 -0.86
C ASN A 77 8.03 3.28 -0.90
N MET A 78 7.20 3.43 -1.92
CA MET A 78 6.23 4.54 -1.98
C MET A 78 5.22 4.48 -0.83
N MET A 79 4.73 3.28 -0.49
CA MET A 79 3.81 3.09 0.64
C MET A 79 4.47 3.42 1.97
N LEU A 80 5.71 2.97 2.21
CA LEU A 80 6.46 3.31 3.42
C LEU A 80 6.73 4.82 3.52
N GLU A 81 7.15 5.47 2.43
CA GLU A 81 7.31 6.93 2.37
C GLU A 81 6.03 7.66 2.79
N PHE A 82 4.86 7.15 2.39
CA PHE A 82 3.57 7.70 2.80
C PHE A 82 3.30 7.51 4.30
N LEU A 83 3.56 6.33 4.83
CA LEU A 83 3.33 6.01 6.24
C LEU A 83 4.22 6.84 7.18
N GLU A 84 5.47 7.06 6.77
CA GLU A 84 6.49 7.79 7.52
C GLU A 84 6.41 9.32 7.33
N ALA A 85 5.74 9.76 6.26
CA ALA A 85 5.49 11.18 6.05
C ALA A 85 4.59 11.75 7.15
N LYS A 86 4.94 12.96 7.59
CA LYS A 86 4.06 13.76 8.46
C LYS A 86 2.69 13.95 7.80
N PRO A 87 1.58 13.98 8.57
CA PRO A 87 0.23 14.08 8.01
C PRO A 87 0.08 15.19 6.96
N GLU A 88 0.62 16.39 7.22
CA GLU A 88 0.54 17.54 6.32
C GLU A 88 1.34 17.40 5.01
N ARG A 89 2.18 16.36 4.89
CA ARG A 89 3.00 16.08 3.70
C ARG A 89 2.53 14.86 2.92
N ARG A 90 1.65 14.03 3.49
CA ARG A 90 1.17 12.78 2.88
C ARG A 90 0.56 12.97 1.49
N ASP A 91 -0.14 14.08 1.28
CA ASP A 91 -0.72 14.48 -0.01
C ASP A 91 0.32 14.66 -1.14
N THR A 92 1.58 14.92 -0.78
CA THR A 92 2.66 15.22 -1.74
C THR A 92 3.56 14.02 -2.04
N THR A 93 3.35 12.90 -1.35
CA THR A 93 4.16 11.67 -1.49
C THR A 93 3.96 11.02 -2.84
N ARG A 94 4.93 10.17 -3.23
CA ARG A 94 4.85 9.43 -4.51
C ARG A 94 3.66 8.48 -4.55
N PHE A 95 3.31 7.85 -3.43
CA PHE A 95 2.15 6.95 -3.34
C PHE A 95 0.84 7.68 -3.62
N THR A 96 0.58 8.80 -2.94
CA THR A 96 -0.66 9.58 -3.15
C THR A 96 -0.77 10.07 -4.60
N LYS A 97 0.33 10.55 -5.18
CA LYS A 97 0.40 10.93 -6.60
C LYS A 97 0.12 9.75 -7.53
N LEU A 98 0.67 8.57 -7.24
CA LEU A 98 0.41 7.36 -8.00
C LEU A 98 -1.08 7.00 -7.98
N LEU A 99 -1.73 7.09 -6.82
CA LEU A 99 -3.18 6.86 -6.71
C LEU A 99 -3.97 7.89 -7.52
N TYR A 100 -3.66 9.19 -7.42
CA TYR A 100 -4.32 10.24 -8.20
C TYR A 100 -4.27 9.98 -9.71
N THR A 101 -3.10 9.60 -10.25
CA THR A 101 -2.96 9.32 -11.68
C THR A 101 -3.73 8.07 -12.14
N ASN A 102 -4.08 7.20 -11.20
CA ASN A 102 -4.72 5.93 -11.45
C ASN A 102 -6.23 5.93 -11.17
N MET A 103 -6.79 7.06 -10.72
CA MET A 103 -8.22 7.22 -10.42
C MET A 103 -9.10 7.04 -11.65
N SER A 104 -10.27 6.43 -11.44
CA SER A 104 -11.31 6.41 -12.46
C SER A 104 -11.96 7.79 -12.59
N LYS A 105 -12.54 8.08 -13.76
CA LYS A 105 -13.36 9.29 -13.98
C LYS A 105 -14.56 9.41 -13.03
N LYS A 106 -14.90 8.33 -12.30
CA LYS A 106 -16.01 8.27 -11.36
C LYS A 106 -15.60 8.51 -9.90
N ASP A 107 -14.31 8.49 -9.59
CA ASP A 107 -13.83 8.73 -8.23
C ASP A 107 -13.52 10.22 -8.05
N THR A 108 -13.71 10.73 -6.83
CA THR A 108 -13.40 12.14 -6.49
C THR A 108 -12.10 12.23 -5.69
N LEU A 109 -11.41 13.36 -5.81
CA LEU A 109 -10.17 13.60 -5.05
C LEU A 109 -10.44 13.61 -3.53
N GLU A 110 -11.63 14.06 -3.13
CA GLU A 110 -12.09 14.10 -1.75
C GLU A 110 -12.25 12.68 -1.18
N GLU A 111 -12.91 11.76 -1.91
CA GLU A 111 -13.04 10.36 -1.47
C GLU A 111 -11.68 9.67 -1.29
N LEU A 112 -10.71 9.98 -2.16
CA LEU A 112 -9.35 9.44 -2.04
C LEU A 112 -8.63 10.02 -0.81
N LYS A 113 -8.73 11.34 -0.58
CA LYS A 113 -8.16 12.00 0.60
C LYS A 113 -8.73 11.43 1.89
N ASP A 114 -10.05 11.35 1.99
CA ASP A 114 -10.73 10.76 3.16
C ASP A 114 -10.24 9.32 3.43
N SER A 115 -10.05 8.54 2.37
CA SER A 115 -9.55 7.16 2.49
C SER A 115 -8.09 7.09 2.95
N LEU A 116 -7.25 8.05 2.54
CA LEU A 116 -5.84 8.13 2.93
C LEU A 116 -5.66 8.68 4.34
N ASP A 117 -6.49 9.63 4.76
CA ASP A 117 -6.49 10.18 6.12
C ASP A 117 -6.92 9.16 7.18
N CYS A 118 -7.61 8.10 6.76
CA CYS A 118 -7.99 6.97 7.62
C CYS A 118 -6.87 5.94 7.84
N ILE A 119 -5.67 6.12 7.25
CA ILE A 119 -4.47 5.28 7.47
C ILE A 119 -3.61 5.83 8.61
#